data_AF-A0A536HXY7-F1
#
_entry.id   AF-A0A536HXY7-F1
#
_cell.length_a   1.000
_cell.length_b   1.000
_cell.length_c   1.000
_cell.angle_alpha   90.00
_cell.angle_beta   90.00
_cell.angle_gamma   90.00
#
_symmetry.space_group_name_H-M   'P 1'
#
loop_
_entity.id
_entity.type
_entity.pdbx_description
1 polymer ?
#
loop_
_entity_poly.entity_id
_entity_poly.type
_entity_poly.pdbx_seq_one_letter_code
_entity_poly.pdbx_strand_id
1 'polypeptide(L)'
;MEHYRNVDNTMRAYPEIAANWKEAGIRPDKWVAFYCGTGWRASETWCYAYLMGWRRIAVYDGGWFEWSQDPISNPIEVGVPVEV
;
A
#
# COMPACT_ATOMS: atom_id res chain seq x y z
N MET A 1 -8.30 -7.19 3.08
CA MET A 1 -7.88 -7.34 1.66
C MET A 1 -9.06 -7.32 0.69
N GLU A 2 -10.26 -7.00 1.15
CA GLU A 2 -11.50 -7.03 0.36
C GLU A 2 -11.48 -6.06 -0.83
N HIS A 3 -10.74 -4.95 -0.75
CA HIS A 3 -10.55 -4.04 -1.88
C HIS A 3 -9.68 -4.60 -3.01
N TYR A 4 -8.92 -5.67 -2.76
CA TYR A 4 -7.93 -6.23 -3.69
C TYR A 4 -8.25 -7.66 -4.13
N ARG A 5 -9.30 -8.28 -3.59
CA ARG A 5 -9.67 -9.67 -3.87
C ARG A 5 -11.12 -9.76 -4.34
N ASN A 6 -11.38 -10.66 -5.28
CA ASN A 6 -12.73 -11.08 -5.62
C ASN A 6 -13.30 -11.99 -4.51
N VAL A 7 -14.59 -12.33 -4.62
CA VAL A 7 -15.27 -13.22 -3.66
C VAL A 7 -14.64 -14.62 -3.56
N ASP A 8 -13.92 -15.06 -4.60
CA ASP A 8 -13.20 -16.33 -4.67
C ASP A 8 -11.73 -16.22 -4.23
N ASN A 9 -11.32 -15.07 -3.67
CA ASN A 9 -9.96 -14.72 -3.27
C ASN A 9 -8.95 -14.54 -4.39
N THR A 10 -9.34 -14.60 -5.67
CA THR A 10 -8.45 -14.21 -6.76
C THR A 10 -8.18 -12.70 -6.74
N MET A 11 -7.08 -12.27 -7.36
CA MET A 11 -6.76 -10.85 -7.51
C MET A 11 -7.92 -10.15 -8.22
N ARG A 12 -8.39 -9.04 -7.64
CA ARG A 12 -9.39 -8.18 -8.28
C ARG A 12 -8.87 -7.69 -9.64
N ALA A 13 -9.77 -7.43 -10.58
CA ALA A 13 -9.40 -6.99 -11.92
C ALA A 13 -8.43 -5.80 -11.86
N TYR A 14 -7.30 -5.92 -12.56
CA TYR A 14 -6.22 -4.93 -12.49
C TYR A 14 -6.67 -3.48 -12.79
N PRO A 15 -7.64 -3.21 -13.71
CA PRO A 15 -8.07 -1.83 -13.96
C PRO A 15 -8.74 -1.19 -12.75
N GLU A 16 -9.42 -1.98 -11.92
CA GLU A 16 -10.11 -1.49 -10.72
C GLU A 16 -9.10 -1.13 -9.63
N ILE A 17 -8.08 -1.97 -9.42
CA ILE A 17 -6.98 -1.66 -8.50
C ILE A 17 -6.23 -0.40 -8.95
N ALA A 18 -5.90 -0.32 -10.25
CA ALA A 18 -5.19 0.82 -10.81
C ALA A 18 -6.00 2.13 -10.73
N ALA A 19 -7.32 2.07 -10.90
CA ALA A 19 -8.20 3.22 -10.75
C ALA A 19 -8.20 3.76 -9.31
N ASN A 20 -8.38 2.87 -8.32
CA ASN A 20 -8.37 3.24 -6.90
C ASN A 20 -7.01 3.85 -6.49
N TRP A 21 -5.90 3.27 -6.94
CA TRP A 21 -4.57 3.81 -6.69
C TRP A 21 -4.37 5.18 -7.34
N LYS A 22 -4.83 5.35 -8.59
CA LYS A 22 -4.72 6.64 -9.30
C LYS A 22 -5.49 7.75 -8.58
N GLU A 23 -6.69 7.47 -8.09
CA GLU A 23 -7.50 8.42 -7.31
C GLU A 23 -6.77 8.87 -6.04
N ALA A 24 -6.08 7.94 -5.36
CA ALA A 24 -5.22 8.23 -4.21
C ALA A 24 -3.83 8.80 -4.58
N GLY A 25 -3.55 9.08 -5.86
CA GLY A 25 -2.27 9.61 -6.32
C GLY A 25 -1.09 8.63 -6.30
N ILE A 26 -1.35 7.33 -6.16
CA ILE A 26 -0.38 6.23 -6.24
C ILE A 26 -0.24 5.84 -7.72
N ARG A 27 0.96 5.98 -8.29
CA ARG A 27 1.16 5.89 -9.74
C ARG A 27 2.51 5.23 -10.11
N PRO A 28 2.62 4.60 -11.30
CA PRO A 28 3.84 3.90 -11.73
C PRO A 28 5.01 4.86 -12.06
N ASP A 29 4.76 6.15 -12.24
CA ASP A 29 5.77 7.19 -12.43
C ASP A 29 6.45 7.64 -11.12
N LYS A 30 6.08 7.06 -9.98
CA LYS A 30 6.71 7.29 -8.67
C LYS A 30 7.62 6.12 -8.25
N TRP A 31 8.34 6.30 -7.15
CA TRP A 31 8.86 5.17 -6.37
C TRP A 31 7.82 4.87 -5.29
N VAL A 32 7.33 3.63 -5.24
CA VAL A 32 6.23 3.26 -4.35
C VAL A 32 6.67 2.14 -3.42
N ALA A 33 6.76 2.43 -2.13
CA ALA A 33 6.97 1.43 -1.10
C ALA A 33 5.64 1.12 -0.41
N PHE A 34 5.17 -0.12 -0.53
CA PHE A 34 3.97 -0.58 0.18
C PHE A 34 4.34 -0.95 1.62
N TYR A 35 3.46 -0.66 2.58
CA TYR A 35 3.66 -1.08 3.97
C TYR A 35 2.33 -1.45 4.64
N CYS A 36 2.40 -2.14 5.77
CA CYS A 36 1.25 -2.40 6.63
C CYS A 36 1.71 -2.49 8.09
N GLY A 37 1.16 -3.37 8.91
CA GLY A 37 1.71 -3.64 10.25
C GLY A 37 3.13 -4.21 10.19
N THR A 38 3.28 -5.36 9.52
CA THR A 38 4.51 -6.18 9.49
C THR A 38 4.73 -6.83 8.10
N GLY A 39 4.46 -6.10 7.02
CA GLY A 39 4.79 -6.54 5.65
C GLY A 39 3.80 -7.49 4.93
N TRP A 40 2.91 -8.23 5.60
CA TRP A 40 2.07 -9.25 4.95
C TRP A 40 1.15 -8.70 3.83
N ARG A 41 0.29 -7.74 4.18
CA ARG A 41 -0.64 -7.12 3.22
C ARG A 41 0.09 -6.29 2.17
N ALA A 42 1.22 -5.69 2.57
CA ALA A 42 2.07 -4.89 1.69
C ALA A 42 2.69 -5.73 0.57
N SER A 43 3.16 -6.94 0.89
CA SER A 43 3.73 -7.88 -0.07
C SER A 43 2.71 -8.33 -1.12
N GLU A 44 1.46 -8.51 -0.72
CA GLU A 44 0.38 -8.85 -1.65
C GLU A 44 0.11 -7.70 -2.65
N THR A 45 -0.04 -6.46 -2.16
CA THR A 45 -0.24 -5.30 -3.05
C THR A 45 1.00 -4.99 -3.90
N TRP A 46 2.19 -5.23 -3.37
CA TRP A 46 3.44 -5.15 -4.13
C TRP A 46 3.47 -6.17 -5.26
N CYS A 47 3.02 -7.42 -5.01
CA CYS A 47 2.94 -8.46 -6.02
C CYS A 47 1.97 -8.06 -7.15
N TYR A 48 0.84 -7.43 -6.81
CA TYR A 48 -0.11 -6.93 -7.81
C TYR A 48 0.51 -5.82 -8.67
N ALA A 49 1.21 -4.86 -8.07
CA ALA A 49 1.93 -3.82 -8.82
C ALA A 49 3.03 -4.42 -9.71
N TYR A 50 3.74 -5.46 -9.23
CA TYR A 50 4.73 -6.21 -10.00
C TYR A 50 4.10 -6.88 -11.24
N LEU A 51 2.96 -7.56 -11.06
CA LEU A 51 2.21 -8.18 -12.17
C LEU A 51 1.66 -7.14 -13.17
N MET A 52 1.39 -5.91 -12.72
CA MET A 52 1.03 -4.78 -13.58
C MET A 52 2.25 -4.12 -14.28
N GLY A 53 3.46 -4.64 -14.06
CA GLY A 53 4.68 -4.16 -14.72
C GLY A 53 5.31 -2.91 -14.11
N TRP A 54 4.95 -2.55 -12.86
CA TRP A 54 5.55 -1.40 -12.20
C TRP A 54 7.02 -1.67 -11.88
N ARG A 55 7.91 -0.73 -12.24
CA ARG A 55 9.37 -0.95 -12.18
C ARG A 55 10.04 -0.48 -10.90
N ARG A 56 9.43 0.48 -10.18
CA ARG A 56 10.05 1.15 -9.02
C ARG A 56 9.16 0.98 -7.80
N ILE A 57 9.11 -0.26 -7.34
CA ILE A 57 8.26 -0.71 -6.24
C ILE A 57 9.07 -1.45 -5.19
N ALA A 58 8.72 -1.29 -3.93
CA ALA A 58 9.34 -1.96 -2.79
C ALA A 58 8.30 -2.30 -1.73
N VAL A 59 8.71 -3.12 -0.75
CA VAL A 59 7.99 -3.27 0.53
C VAL A 59 8.82 -2.57 1.59
N TYR A 60 8.20 -1.67 2.35
CA TYR A 60 8.77 -1.18 3.61
C TYR A 60 8.38 -2.17 4.71
N ASP A 61 9.32 -3.04 5.06
CA ASP A 61 9.09 -4.27 5.82
C ASP A 61 8.61 -4.02 7.25
N GLY A 62 9.36 -3.20 8.00
CA GLY A 62 9.04 -2.92 9.40
C GLY A 62 7.70 -2.23 9.59
N GLY A 63 7.25 -1.47 8.59
CA GLY A 63 5.90 -0.93 8.51
C GLY A 63 5.52 -0.10 9.74
N TRP A 64 4.25 -0.18 10.13
CA TRP A 64 3.76 0.50 11.33
C TRP A 64 4.36 -0.06 12.61
N PHE A 65 4.62 -1.38 12.66
CA PHE A 65 5.16 -2.00 13.86
C PHE A 65 6.52 -1.41 14.22
N GLU A 66 7.42 -1.28 13.25
CA GLU A 66 8.73 -0.63 13.41
C GLU A 66 8.59 0.88 13.64
N TRP A 67 7.84 1.58 12.77
CA TRP A 67 7.73 3.04 12.82
C TRP A 67 7.25 3.55 14.20
N SER A 68 6.25 2.87 14.76
CA SER A 68 5.66 3.23 16.04
C SER A 68 6.53 2.90 17.27
N GLN A 69 7.65 2.19 17.12
CA GLN A 69 8.57 1.92 18.24
C GLN A 69 9.34 3.17 18.69
N ASP A 70 9.45 4.19 17.83
CA ASP A 70 10.11 5.45 18.17
C ASP A 70 9.17 6.65 17.93
N PRO A 71 8.15 6.85 18.78
CA PRO A 71 7.20 7.95 18.62
C PRO A 71 7.81 9.33 18.92
N ILE A 72 9.05 9.40 19.43
CA ILE A 72 9.76 10.66 19.68
C ILE A 72 10.37 11.16 18.37
N SER A 73 11.03 10.28 17.62
CA SER A 73 11.71 10.64 16.37
C SER A 73 10.80 10.50 15.15
N ASN A 74 9.85 9.56 15.19
CA ASN A 74 8.96 9.26 14.07
C ASN A 74 7.59 9.92 14.29
N PRO A 75 7.21 10.92 13.48
CA PRO A 75 5.92 11.58 13.63
C PRO A 75 4.76 10.62 13.32
N ILE A 76 3.65 10.82 14.02
CA ILE A 76 2.42 10.05 13.87
C ILE A 76 1.22 10.99 13.81
N GLU A 77 0.19 10.60 13.06
CA GLU A 77 -1.10 11.27 13.02
C GLU A 77 -2.18 10.35 13.61
N VAL A 78 -3.18 10.93 14.28
CA VAL A 78 -4.29 10.19 14.90
C VAL A 78 -5.61 10.96 14.70
N GLY A 79 -6.73 10.24 14.72
CA GLY A 79 -8.07 10.82 14.54
C GLY A 79 -8.55 10.83 13.08
N VAL A 80 -9.65 11.54 12.83
CA VAL A 80 -10.20 11.69 11.47
C VAL A 80 -9.31 12.68 10.69
N PRO A 81 -8.83 12.33 9.49
CA PRO A 81 -8.06 13.26 8.65
C PRO A 81 -8.88 14.52 8.37
N VAL A 82 -8.26 15.68 8.51
CA VAL A 82 -8.85 16.96 8.09
C VAL A 82 -8.57 17.11 6.60
N GLU A 83 -9.57 17.43 5.78
CA GLU A 83 -9.34 17.72 4.37
C GLU A 83 -8.38 18.91 4.23
N VAL A 84 -7.34 18.72 3.43
CA VAL A 84 -6.29 19.72 3.16
C VAL A 84 -6.48 20.30 1.77
#